data_AF-A0A0D7AE50-F1
#
_entry.id   AF-A0A0D7AE50-F1
#
_cell.length_a   1.000
_cell.length_b   1.000
_cell.length_c   1.000
_cell.angle_alpha   90.00
_cell.angle_beta   90.00
_cell.angle_gamma   90.00
#
_symmetry.space_group_name_H-M   'P 1'
#
loop_
_entity.id
_entity.type
_entity.pdbx_description
1 polymer ?
#
loop_
_entity_poly.entity_id
_entity_poly.type
_entity_poly.pdbx_seq_one_letter_code
_entity_poly.pdbx_strand_id
1 'polypeptide(L)'
;MASFSSFKSEAPDPRASVGQLLARAYSLPCSAAAQAFSQLVQPVSRFQLALDALLPLLDAAEPVQRILVAFILYSMYAPHPMNINPFKSVLYSTYVREREAAIAVASTGGVSPTEQFVWVLWKILKGDGNDIAPYTPSSLARSPLPAKLRASNLQLDSTLYNSLVDDYDNRIASPRKMNASDGAGCTGDATRSDEATVTKAHDLVDEQLARAMNLVLLARDRVLTLAEQKFMVPLLPHIAATSMLTSLDIPSIVVLNPTIAHPLLVALLLPAADPATPSSADAALPFLDALTMLPPALPTFDVVGRLLRGGSGPREEQAVAALVREQVLGRFVHSCVSWIEHAEAEERAGLVSDDRAAKGVRDLCRFYASLIALGLVDPSSEIESAEMMHFSLQHARYEESNALYRVLAMSRM
;
A
#
# COMPACT_ATOMS: atom_id res chain seq x y z
N MET A 1 48.94 -38.97 10.07
CA MET A 1 47.99 -39.04 11.20
C MET A 1 48.19 -37.83 12.09
N ALA A 2 47.34 -36.81 11.93
CA ALA A 2 47.22 -35.71 12.88
C ALA A 2 45.74 -35.30 12.86
N SER A 3 45.04 -35.57 13.96
CA SER A 3 43.62 -35.30 14.14
C SER A 3 43.45 -33.85 14.58
N PHE A 4 42.87 -33.01 13.73
CA PHE A 4 42.38 -31.69 14.11
C PHE A 4 40.98 -31.86 14.73
N SER A 5 40.90 -31.81 16.06
CA SER A 5 39.63 -31.66 16.78
C SER A 5 39.12 -30.23 16.59
N SER A 6 38.13 -30.06 15.72
CA SER A 6 37.39 -28.81 15.57
C SER A 6 36.53 -28.58 16.81
N PHE A 7 36.94 -27.65 17.67
CA PHE A 7 36.08 -27.08 18.70
C PHE A 7 35.00 -26.25 18.00
N LYS A 8 33.85 -26.89 17.76
CA LYS A 8 32.63 -26.22 17.33
C LYS A 8 32.12 -25.41 18.53
N SER A 9 32.39 -24.11 18.54
CA SER A 9 31.72 -23.17 19.43
C SER A 9 30.23 -23.23 19.11
N GLU A 10 29.45 -23.92 19.94
CA GLU A 10 27.99 -23.91 19.88
C GLU A 10 27.54 -22.47 20.15
N ALA A 11 27.02 -21.81 19.10
CA ALA A 11 26.37 -20.53 19.28
C ALA A 11 25.21 -20.70 20.27
N PRO A 12 25.11 -19.86 21.32
CA PRO A 12 24.05 -20.01 22.31
C PRO A 12 22.68 -19.90 21.64
N ASP A 13 21.75 -20.78 22.01
CA ASP A 13 20.39 -20.78 21.50
C ASP A 13 19.80 -19.36 21.62
N PRO A 14 19.32 -18.75 20.50
CA PRO A 14 18.76 -17.40 20.53
C PRO A 14 17.61 -17.27 21.54
N ARG A 15 16.87 -18.36 21.83
CA ARG A 15 15.80 -18.35 22.84
C ARG A 15 16.34 -18.16 24.26
N ALA A 16 17.40 -18.88 24.62
CA ALA A 16 18.05 -18.75 25.93
C ALA A 16 18.66 -17.35 26.11
N SER A 17 19.25 -16.82 25.04
CA SER A 17 19.85 -15.49 25.01
C SER A 17 18.81 -14.36 25.14
N VAL A 18 17.63 -14.51 24.51
CA VAL A 18 16.49 -13.59 24.69
C VAL A 18 15.91 -13.70 26.10
N GLY A 19 15.80 -14.91 26.67
CA GLY A 19 15.38 -15.08 28.06
C GLY A 19 16.29 -14.36 29.06
N GLN A 20 17.62 -14.45 28.85
CA GLN A 20 18.60 -13.73 29.66
C GLN A 20 18.53 -12.20 29.47
N LEU A 21 18.27 -11.74 28.24
CA LEU A 21 18.05 -10.33 27.95
C LEU A 21 16.83 -9.81 28.72
N LEU A 22 15.69 -10.49 28.62
CA LEU A 22 14.45 -10.09 29.29
C LEU A 22 14.61 -10.05 30.81
N ALA A 23 15.36 -10.98 31.40
CA ALA A 23 15.64 -11.00 32.83
C ALA A 23 16.47 -9.79 33.32
N ARG A 24 17.29 -9.17 32.46
CA ARG A 24 18.14 -8.02 32.79
C ARG A 24 17.59 -6.68 32.30
N ALA A 25 16.69 -6.70 31.32
CA ALA A 25 16.21 -5.51 30.64
C ALA A 25 15.23 -4.66 31.46
N TYR A 26 14.78 -5.12 32.63
CA TYR A 26 13.85 -4.38 33.49
C TYR A 26 14.41 -3.05 34.01
N SER A 27 15.74 -2.93 34.13
CA SER A 27 16.44 -1.72 34.57
C SER A 27 16.97 -0.87 33.41
N LEU A 28 16.80 -1.32 32.17
CA LEU A 28 17.23 -0.59 30.99
C LEU A 28 16.07 0.26 30.43
N PRO A 29 16.36 1.39 29.75
CA PRO A 29 15.36 2.08 28.96
C PRO A 29 14.75 1.13 27.92
N CYS A 30 13.44 1.26 27.68
CA CYS A 30 12.71 0.46 26.70
C CYS A 30 13.38 0.48 25.30
N SER A 31 13.90 1.64 24.87
CA SER A 31 14.64 1.78 23.62
C SER A 31 15.93 0.96 23.59
N ALA A 32 16.72 0.99 24.67
CA ALA A 32 17.97 0.25 24.78
C ALA A 32 17.72 -1.27 24.78
N ALA A 33 16.65 -1.72 25.46
CA ALA A 33 16.26 -3.12 25.46
C ALA A 33 15.78 -3.62 24.09
N ALA A 34 14.99 -2.80 23.37
CA ALA A 34 14.58 -3.09 22.00
C ALA A 34 15.77 -3.14 21.01
N GLN A 35 16.73 -2.24 21.16
CA GLN A 35 17.96 -2.26 20.37
C GLN A 35 18.80 -3.50 20.66
N ALA A 36 18.97 -3.87 21.93
CA ALA A 36 19.69 -5.07 22.31
C ALA A 36 19.01 -6.35 21.75
N PHE A 37 17.67 -6.41 21.77
CA PHE A 37 16.92 -7.49 21.11
C PHE A 37 17.20 -7.54 19.60
N SER A 38 17.17 -6.38 18.93
CA SER A 38 17.41 -6.29 17.49
C SER A 38 18.84 -6.69 17.10
N GLN A 39 19.84 -6.42 17.95
CA GLN A 39 21.22 -6.83 17.72
C GLN A 39 21.44 -8.33 17.96
N LEU A 40 20.70 -8.90 18.91
CA LEU A 40 20.84 -10.29 19.32
C LEU A 40 20.11 -11.26 18.37
N VAL A 41 19.00 -10.83 17.77
CA VAL A 41 18.15 -11.68 16.92
C VAL A 41 18.25 -11.24 15.46
N GLN A 42 18.61 -12.18 14.57
CA GLN A 42 18.71 -11.94 13.13
C GLN A 42 17.34 -11.54 12.54
N PRO A 43 17.28 -10.55 11.61
CA PRO A 43 16.01 -10.02 11.07
C PRO A 43 15.00 -11.08 10.63
N VAL A 44 15.44 -12.12 9.92
CA VAL A 44 14.58 -13.19 9.38
C VAL A 44 13.94 -14.03 10.50
N SER A 45 14.59 -14.13 11.66
CA SER A 45 14.13 -14.92 12.80
C SER A 45 13.29 -14.15 13.83
N ARG A 46 13.24 -12.81 13.74
CA ARG A 46 12.60 -11.97 14.77
C ARG A 46 11.10 -12.22 14.88
N PHE A 47 10.41 -12.41 13.75
CA PHE A 47 8.96 -12.64 13.74
C PHE A 47 8.60 -13.99 14.38
N GLN A 48 9.26 -15.07 13.97
CA GLN A 48 9.02 -16.39 14.55
C GLN A 48 9.34 -16.41 16.05
N LEU A 49 10.44 -15.76 16.45
CA LEU A 49 10.81 -15.69 17.86
C LEU A 49 9.85 -14.82 18.69
N ALA A 50 9.27 -13.79 18.08
CA ALA A 50 8.21 -13.01 18.71
C ALA A 50 6.95 -13.86 18.96
N LEU A 51 6.54 -14.70 18.00
CA LEU A 51 5.42 -15.63 18.18
C LEU A 51 5.70 -16.69 19.25
N ASP A 52 6.86 -17.33 19.19
CA ASP A 52 7.18 -18.47 20.05
C ASP A 52 7.52 -18.09 21.49
N ALA A 53 8.18 -16.94 21.69
CA ALA A 53 8.78 -16.58 22.98
C ALA A 53 8.23 -15.29 23.58
N LEU A 54 7.88 -14.28 22.77
CA LEU A 54 7.42 -12.98 23.29
C LEU A 54 5.91 -12.96 23.54
N LEU A 55 5.09 -13.46 22.61
CA LEU A 55 3.63 -13.45 22.77
C LEU A 55 3.14 -14.18 24.04
N PRO A 56 3.64 -15.37 24.40
CA PRO A 56 3.21 -16.04 25.64
C PRO A 56 3.49 -15.22 26.90
N LEU A 57 4.56 -14.41 26.88
CA LEU A 57 4.94 -13.55 28.01
C LEU A 57 4.01 -12.34 28.16
N LEU A 58 3.31 -11.94 27.09
CA LEU A 58 2.32 -10.87 27.15
C LEU A 58 1.12 -11.23 28.05
N ASP A 59 0.77 -12.52 28.11
CA ASP A 59 -0.38 -13.03 28.88
C ASP A 59 0.01 -13.56 30.27
N ALA A 60 1.17 -14.23 30.39
CA ALA A 60 1.53 -14.98 31.60
C ALA A 60 2.50 -14.26 32.55
N ALA A 61 3.19 -13.21 32.11
CA ALA A 61 4.28 -12.62 32.89
C ALA A 61 3.85 -11.53 33.88
N GLU A 62 4.80 -10.97 34.62
CA GLU A 62 4.58 -9.79 35.48
C GLU A 62 4.39 -8.50 34.64
N PRO A 63 3.71 -7.46 35.18
CA PRO A 63 3.43 -6.22 34.44
C PRO A 63 4.68 -5.56 33.84
N VAL A 64 5.79 -5.60 34.56
CA VAL A 64 7.08 -5.05 34.10
C VAL A 64 7.57 -5.75 32.83
N GLN A 65 7.43 -7.08 32.78
CA GLN A 65 7.83 -7.88 31.64
C GLN A 65 6.86 -7.72 30.48
N ARG A 66 5.56 -7.62 30.75
CA ARG A 66 4.54 -7.34 29.72
C ARG A 66 4.76 -5.99 29.04
N ILE A 67 5.09 -4.95 29.82
CA ILE A 67 5.44 -3.61 29.28
C ILE A 67 6.64 -3.71 28.34
N LEU A 68 7.70 -4.40 28.78
CA LEU A 68 8.91 -4.57 27.97
C LEU A 68 8.61 -5.33 26.66
N VAL A 69 7.88 -6.43 26.75
CA VAL A 69 7.50 -7.25 25.59
C VAL A 69 6.64 -6.46 24.62
N ALA A 70 5.61 -5.76 25.09
CA ALA A 70 4.75 -4.92 24.26
C ALA A 70 5.56 -3.86 23.51
N PHE A 71 6.53 -3.24 24.18
CA PHE A 71 7.43 -2.27 23.55
C PHE A 71 8.35 -2.90 22.50
N ILE A 72 8.89 -4.10 22.76
CA ILE A 72 9.73 -4.82 21.78
C ILE A 72 8.90 -5.12 20.52
N LEU A 73 7.69 -5.68 20.67
CA LEU A 73 6.78 -5.99 19.54
C LEU A 73 6.42 -4.73 18.72
N TYR A 74 6.25 -3.60 19.39
CA TYR A 74 6.07 -2.30 18.74
C TYR A 74 7.33 -1.89 17.95
N SER A 75 8.49 -1.87 18.63
CA SER A 75 9.76 -1.36 18.08
C SER A 75 10.30 -2.16 16.90
N MET A 76 9.90 -3.44 16.75
CA MET A 76 10.30 -4.28 15.63
C MET A 76 9.89 -3.72 14.26
N TYR A 77 8.84 -2.89 14.23
CA TYR A 77 8.31 -2.28 13.01
C TYR A 77 8.39 -0.74 13.03
N ALA A 78 8.97 -0.13 14.06
CA ALA A 78 9.23 1.31 14.05
C ALA A 78 10.33 1.62 13.01
N PRO A 79 10.23 2.73 12.23
CA PRO A 79 9.33 3.88 12.42
C PRO A 79 8.01 3.81 11.64
N HIS A 80 7.62 2.65 11.12
CA HIS A 80 6.37 2.53 10.36
C HIS A 80 5.14 2.76 11.26
N PRO A 81 4.04 3.30 10.70
CA PRO A 81 2.83 3.53 11.47
C PRO A 81 2.25 2.22 12.03
N MET A 82 1.62 2.31 13.20
CA MET A 82 1.13 1.16 13.98
C MET A 82 0.10 0.30 13.21
N ASN A 83 -0.56 0.87 12.20
CA ASN A 83 -1.49 0.16 11.32
C ASN A 83 -0.83 -0.96 10.48
N ILE A 84 0.48 -0.90 10.22
CA ILE A 84 1.23 -1.89 9.44
C ILE A 84 1.86 -2.97 10.36
N ASN A 85 1.89 -2.74 11.69
CA ASN A 85 2.48 -3.70 12.62
C ASN A 85 1.63 -4.99 12.71
N PRO A 86 2.17 -6.18 12.38
CA PRO A 86 1.43 -7.43 12.40
C PRO A 86 0.97 -7.86 13.80
N PHE A 87 1.57 -7.32 14.86
CA PHE A 87 1.17 -7.57 16.24
C PHE A 87 0.09 -6.61 16.75
N LYS A 88 -0.39 -5.67 15.92
CA LYS A 88 -1.43 -4.68 16.28
C LYS A 88 -2.68 -5.33 16.86
N SER A 89 -3.22 -6.36 16.20
CA SER A 89 -4.43 -7.05 16.62
C SER A 89 -4.28 -7.70 18.00
N VAL A 90 -3.14 -8.36 18.23
CA VAL A 90 -2.82 -8.99 19.51
C VAL A 90 -2.69 -7.93 20.61
N LEU A 91 -1.92 -6.87 20.37
CA LEU A 91 -1.76 -5.77 21.33
C LEU A 91 -3.10 -5.08 21.65
N TYR A 92 -3.98 -4.93 20.67
CA TYR A 92 -5.32 -4.38 20.87
C TYR A 92 -6.22 -5.31 21.69
N SER A 93 -6.23 -6.62 21.38
CA SER A 93 -7.01 -7.60 22.14
C SER A 93 -6.57 -7.67 23.61
N THR A 94 -5.25 -7.64 23.86
CA THR A 94 -4.68 -7.54 25.21
C THR A 94 -5.11 -6.24 25.89
N TYR A 95 -5.07 -5.11 25.18
CA TYR A 95 -5.51 -3.82 25.72
C TYR A 95 -6.97 -3.85 26.18
N VAL A 96 -7.89 -4.35 25.34
CA VAL A 96 -9.33 -4.44 25.68
C VAL A 96 -9.53 -5.30 26.93
N ARG A 97 -8.93 -6.49 26.95
CA ARG A 97 -9.04 -7.44 28.07
C ARG A 97 -8.52 -6.85 29.38
N GLU A 98 -7.32 -6.25 29.36
CA GLU A 98 -6.70 -5.66 30.55
C GLU A 98 -7.43 -4.40 31.03
N ARG A 99 -7.97 -3.60 30.10
CA ARG A 99 -8.79 -2.43 30.41
C ARG A 99 -10.09 -2.82 31.11
N GLU A 100 -10.79 -3.82 30.59
CA GLU A 100 -12.03 -4.32 31.21
C GLU A 100 -11.78 -4.86 32.62
N ALA A 101 -10.70 -5.63 32.80
CA ALA A 101 -10.26 -6.11 34.11
C ALA A 101 -9.96 -4.95 35.08
N ALA A 102 -9.25 -3.91 34.61
CA ALA A 102 -8.96 -2.73 35.44
C ALA A 102 -10.22 -1.93 35.81
N ILE A 103 -11.18 -1.80 34.89
CA ILE A 103 -12.46 -1.13 35.14
C ILE A 103 -13.30 -1.92 36.17
N ALA A 104 -13.32 -3.25 36.08
CA ALA A 104 -14.02 -4.10 37.03
C ALA A 104 -13.44 -3.99 38.45
N VAL A 105 -12.12 -3.85 38.60
CA VAL A 105 -11.49 -3.62 39.92
C VAL A 105 -11.81 -2.21 40.44
N ALA A 106 -11.76 -1.20 39.55
CA ALA A 106 -12.08 0.18 39.91
C ALA A 106 -13.54 0.36 40.38
N SER A 107 -14.49 -0.40 39.83
CA SER A 107 -15.90 -0.35 40.26
C SER A 107 -16.11 -0.90 41.67
N THR A 108 -15.21 -1.77 42.14
CA THR A 108 -15.19 -2.27 43.53
C THR A 108 -14.44 -1.36 44.51
N GLY A 109 -13.96 -0.18 44.07
CA GLY A 109 -13.23 0.79 44.89
C GLY A 109 -11.73 0.51 45.04
N GLY A 110 -11.19 -0.46 44.30
CA GLY A 110 -9.75 -0.76 44.27
C GLY A 110 -8.99 0.02 43.19
N VAL A 111 -7.66 -0.02 43.26
CA VAL A 111 -6.75 0.43 42.18
C VAL A 111 -6.14 -0.82 41.55
N SER A 112 -6.29 -1.00 40.24
CA SER A 112 -5.74 -2.20 39.58
C SER A 112 -4.22 -2.06 39.40
N PRO A 113 -3.42 -3.10 39.72
CA PRO A 113 -1.98 -3.10 39.44
C PRO A 113 -1.67 -3.17 37.94
N THR A 114 -2.67 -3.38 37.08
CA THR A 114 -2.51 -3.44 35.61
C THR A 114 -2.76 -2.11 34.90
N GLU A 115 -3.17 -1.05 35.62
CA GLU A 115 -3.48 0.25 35.00
C GLU A 115 -2.31 0.84 34.23
N GLN A 116 -1.09 0.70 34.75
CA GLN A 116 0.14 1.14 34.11
C GLN A 116 0.38 0.41 32.79
N PHE A 117 0.10 -0.88 32.74
CA PHE A 117 0.24 -1.66 31.51
C PHE A 117 -0.81 -1.26 30.47
N VAL A 118 -2.06 -1.04 30.88
CA VAL A 118 -3.14 -0.55 30.00
C VAL A 118 -2.75 0.80 29.38
N TRP A 119 -2.18 1.71 30.17
CA TRP A 119 -1.71 3.01 29.66
C TRP A 119 -0.58 2.86 28.64
N VAL A 120 0.39 1.98 28.88
CA VAL A 120 1.47 1.70 27.91
C VAL A 120 0.91 1.16 26.60
N LEU A 121 -0.01 0.19 26.65
CA LEU A 121 -0.64 -0.36 25.46
C LEU A 121 -1.43 0.71 24.69
N TRP A 122 -2.17 1.56 25.39
CA TRP A 122 -2.89 2.69 24.79
C TRP A 122 -1.94 3.65 24.06
N LYS A 123 -0.81 4.00 24.68
CA LYS A 123 0.21 4.86 24.07
C LYS A 123 0.82 4.25 22.81
N ILE A 124 1.17 2.96 22.87
CA ILE A 124 1.70 2.20 21.73
C ILE A 124 0.68 2.15 20.58
N LEU A 125 -0.58 1.79 20.87
CA LEU A 125 -1.64 1.68 19.86
C LEU A 125 -1.98 3.02 19.22
N LYS A 126 -1.89 4.12 19.97
CA LYS A 126 -2.08 5.48 19.44
C LYS A 126 -0.96 5.94 18.50
N GLY A 127 0.18 5.24 18.47
CA GLY A 127 1.37 5.62 17.72
C GLY A 127 2.37 6.46 18.51
N ASP A 128 2.06 6.80 19.76
CA ASP A 128 2.92 7.56 20.69
C ASP A 128 3.94 6.66 21.42
N GLY A 129 4.28 5.49 20.87
CA GLY A 129 5.19 4.54 21.54
C GLY A 129 6.58 5.12 21.81
N ASN A 130 7.03 6.08 20.99
CA ASN A 130 8.32 6.77 21.16
C ASN A 130 8.40 7.58 22.48
N ASP A 131 7.27 8.02 23.03
CA ASP A 131 7.23 8.71 24.34
C ASP A 131 7.67 7.77 25.48
N ILE A 132 7.50 6.46 25.30
CA ILE A 132 7.79 5.43 26.31
C ILE A 132 9.26 5.00 26.26
N ALA A 133 9.91 5.19 25.11
CA ALA A 133 11.27 4.73 24.83
C ALA A 133 12.33 5.09 25.89
N PRO A 134 12.38 6.32 26.46
CA PRO A 134 13.42 6.70 27.42
C PRO A 134 13.18 6.14 28.84
N TYR A 135 11.99 5.62 29.14
CA TYR A 135 11.65 5.14 30.48
C TYR A 135 11.99 3.65 30.62
N THR A 136 12.27 3.21 31.85
CA THR A 136 12.46 1.78 32.15
C THR A 136 11.11 1.11 32.40
N PRO A 137 10.93 -0.17 32.03
CA PRO A 137 9.70 -0.91 32.33
C PRO A 137 9.36 -0.89 33.83
N SER A 138 10.38 -0.94 34.70
CA SER A 138 10.21 -0.91 36.15
C SER A 138 9.74 0.45 36.69
N SER A 139 10.15 1.54 36.04
CA SER A 139 9.68 2.89 36.37
C SER A 139 8.23 3.09 35.93
N LEU A 140 7.89 2.58 34.74
CA LEU A 140 6.54 2.68 34.18
C LEU A 140 5.52 1.89 35.00
N ALA A 141 5.86 0.66 35.41
CA ALA A 141 4.99 -0.19 36.21
C ALA A 141 4.69 0.37 37.61
N ARG A 142 5.60 1.20 38.16
CA ARG A 142 5.49 1.74 39.53
C ARG A 142 5.03 3.19 39.60
N SER A 143 4.98 3.89 38.47
CA SER A 143 4.55 5.29 38.43
C SER A 143 3.03 5.37 38.66
N PRO A 144 2.56 6.12 39.68
CA PRO A 144 1.13 6.30 39.87
C PRO A 144 0.56 7.13 38.72
N LEU A 145 -0.45 6.59 38.04
CA LEU A 145 -1.10 7.29 36.94
C LEU A 145 -2.02 8.39 37.50
N PRO A 146 -1.98 9.62 36.93
CA PRO A 146 -2.96 10.64 37.21
C PRO A 146 -4.39 10.15 36.94
N ALA A 147 -5.38 10.61 37.71
CA ALA A 147 -6.78 10.18 37.60
C ALA A 147 -7.38 10.30 36.18
N LYS A 148 -6.83 11.20 35.35
CA LYS A 148 -7.20 11.40 33.94
C LYS A 148 -6.74 10.29 33.01
N LEU A 149 -5.68 9.56 33.37
CA LEU A 149 -5.07 8.47 32.59
C LEU A 149 -5.49 7.08 33.10
N ARG A 150 -6.54 7.00 33.94
CA ARG A 150 -7.11 5.73 34.37
C ARG A 150 -7.77 4.99 33.21
N ALA A 151 -7.80 3.66 33.30
CA ALA A 151 -8.34 2.77 32.27
C ALA A 151 -9.77 3.14 31.80
N SER A 152 -10.60 3.71 32.69
CA SER A 152 -11.95 4.19 32.36
C SER A 152 -11.96 5.29 31.28
N ASN A 153 -10.94 6.15 31.27
CA ASN A 153 -10.85 7.33 30.40
C ASN A 153 -10.01 7.08 29.15
N LEU A 154 -9.26 5.98 29.12
CA LEU A 154 -8.50 5.55 27.95
C LEU A 154 -9.46 4.87 26.99
N GLN A 155 -9.90 5.60 25.98
CA GLN A 155 -10.68 5.07 24.87
C GLN A 155 -9.81 5.09 23.62
N LEU A 156 -9.90 4.01 22.84
CA LEU A 156 -9.39 3.96 21.48
C LEU A 156 -10.60 3.99 20.55
N ASP A 157 -10.43 4.62 19.40
CA ASP A 157 -11.46 4.66 18.38
C ASP A 157 -11.69 3.24 17.84
N SER A 158 -12.75 2.61 18.32
CA SER A 158 -13.08 1.22 18.01
C SER A 158 -13.30 0.99 16.51
N THR A 159 -13.63 2.03 15.73
CA THR A 159 -13.81 1.94 14.28
C THR A 159 -12.50 1.58 13.54
N LEU A 160 -11.35 2.04 14.05
CA LEU A 160 -10.02 1.77 13.48
C LEU A 160 -9.47 0.37 13.79
N TYR A 161 -10.12 -0.37 14.71
CA TYR A 161 -9.62 -1.65 15.22
C TYR A 161 -10.64 -2.80 15.09
N ASN A 162 -11.95 -2.53 15.02
CA ASN A 162 -12.99 -3.55 14.89
C ASN A 162 -13.08 -4.15 13.47
N SER A 163 -12.64 -3.43 12.43
CA SER A 163 -12.66 -3.91 11.03
C SER A 163 -11.85 -5.18 10.77
N LEU A 164 -10.98 -5.61 11.70
CA LEU A 164 -10.15 -6.82 11.57
C LEU A 164 -10.61 -8.00 12.42
N VAL A 165 -11.50 -7.79 13.40
CA VAL A 165 -11.87 -8.81 14.40
C VAL A 165 -13.19 -9.52 14.04
N ASP A 166 -14.12 -8.83 13.36
CA ASP A 166 -15.45 -9.39 13.06
C ASP A 166 -15.48 -10.46 11.95
N ASP A 167 -14.41 -10.63 11.16
CA ASP A 167 -14.41 -11.58 10.02
C ASP A 167 -14.09 -13.03 10.41
N TYR A 168 -13.60 -13.28 11.64
CA TYR A 168 -13.26 -14.64 12.10
C TYR A 168 -14.30 -15.30 13.01
N ASP A 169 -15.06 -14.55 13.82
CA ASP A 169 -15.97 -15.15 14.83
C ASP A 169 -17.42 -15.34 14.35
N ASN A 170 -17.86 -14.66 13.28
CA ASN A 170 -19.28 -14.70 12.87
C ASN A 170 -19.68 -15.87 11.95
N ARG A 171 -18.79 -16.83 11.67
CA ARG A 171 -19.13 -18.00 10.82
C ARG A 171 -19.63 -19.24 11.58
N ILE A 172 -19.66 -19.23 12.92
CA ILE A 172 -20.07 -20.40 13.73
C ILE A 172 -21.01 -20.00 14.88
N ALA A 173 -22.15 -19.36 14.62
CA ALA A 173 -23.32 -19.48 15.50
C ALA A 173 -24.61 -18.85 14.92
N SER A 174 -25.51 -19.74 14.52
CA SER A 174 -26.97 -19.63 14.69
C SER A 174 -27.82 -18.82 13.68
N PRO A 175 -28.91 -19.40 13.16
CA PRO A 175 -29.86 -18.75 12.26
C PRO A 175 -30.93 -18.00 13.07
N ARG A 176 -31.06 -16.68 12.86
CA ARG A 176 -32.14 -15.92 13.51
C ARG A 176 -33.18 -15.42 12.51
N LYS A 177 -34.36 -16.01 12.67
CA LYS A 177 -35.68 -15.71 12.12
C LYS A 177 -35.93 -14.21 11.95
N MET A 178 -36.39 -13.83 10.75
CA MET A 178 -37.15 -12.61 10.52
C MET A 178 -38.46 -12.66 11.32
N ASN A 179 -38.77 -11.58 12.03
CA ASN A 179 -40.15 -11.21 12.36
C ASN A 179 -40.28 -9.70 12.19
N ALA A 180 -41.29 -9.33 11.41
CA ALA A 180 -41.80 -7.98 11.24
C ALA A 180 -42.65 -7.57 12.44
N SER A 181 -42.66 -6.27 12.75
CA SER A 181 -43.83 -5.62 13.34
C SER A 181 -43.80 -4.12 13.06
N ASP A 182 -44.95 -3.64 12.62
CA ASP A 182 -45.35 -2.28 12.28
C ASP A 182 -45.29 -1.27 13.45
N GLY A 183 -45.21 0.01 13.08
CA GLY A 183 -46.31 0.92 13.42
C GLY A 183 -46.06 2.07 14.42
N ALA A 184 -46.18 3.29 13.87
CA ALA A 184 -46.75 4.51 14.47
C ALA A 184 -45.88 5.43 15.36
N GLY A 185 -45.38 6.50 14.72
CA GLY A 185 -45.87 7.88 14.94
C GLY A 185 -45.41 8.65 16.18
N CYS A 186 -44.71 9.78 15.96
CA CYS A 186 -44.99 11.06 16.63
C CYS A 186 -44.22 12.21 15.95
N THR A 187 -44.97 13.24 15.59
CA THR A 187 -44.59 14.55 15.05
C THR A 187 -44.00 15.47 16.13
N GLY A 188 -42.99 16.29 15.80
CA GLY A 188 -42.54 17.36 16.69
C GLY A 188 -41.29 18.12 16.26
N ASP A 189 -41.49 19.10 15.36
CA ASP A 189 -40.88 20.44 15.28
C ASP A 189 -39.37 20.66 15.11
N ALA A 190 -39.07 21.66 14.27
CA ALA A 190 -37.82 21.92 13.62
C ALA A 190 -36.88 22.85 14.41
N THR A 191 -35.60 22.48 14.51
CA THR A 191 -34.50 23.45 14.56
C THR A 191 -33.35 22.94 13.71
N ARG A 192 -33.04 23.73 12.68
CA ARG A 192 -32.10 23.46 11.58
C ARG A 192 -30.66 23.32 12.07
N SER A 193 -30.12 22.13 11.92
CA SER A 193 -28.75 21.88 11.47
C SER A 193 -28.84 20.67 10.55
N ASP A 194 -28.43 20.81 9.28
CA ASP A 194 -28.40 19.73 8.28
C ASP A 194 -27.40 18.65 8.74
N GLU A 195 -27.82 17.81 9.68
CA GLU A 195 -27.25 16.48 9.86
C GLU A 195 -27.83 15.62 8.74
N ALA A 196 -27.01 15.36 7.72
CA ALA A 196 -27.33 14.42 6.67
C ALA A 196 -27.82 13.13 7.33
N THR A 197 -29.10 12.82 7.13
CA THR A 197 -29.72 11.60 7.66
C THR A 197 -29.09 10.43 6.93
N VAL A 198 -28.04 9.88 7.54
CA VAL A 198 -27.30 8.70 7.07
C VAL A 198 -28.31 7.57 6.93
N THR A 199 -28.74 7.34 5.71
CA THR A 199 -29.67 6.29 5.35
C THR A 199 -28.84 5.04 5.08
N LYS A 200 -29.33 3.86 5.50
CA LYS A 200 -28.64 2.57 5.30
C LYS A 200 -28.20 2.30 3.85
N ALA A 201 -28.81 2.99 2.87
CA ALA A 201 -28.42 2.93 1.47
C ALA A 201 -27.09 3.66 1.19
N HIS A 202 -26.83 4.80 1.84
CA HIS A 202 -25.54 5.50 1.75
C HIS A 202 -24.42 4.68 2.40
N ASP A 203 -24.68 4.08 3.57
CA ASP A 203 -23.71 3.22 4.25
C ASP A 203 -23.22 2.06 3.35
N LEU A 204 -24.14 1.44 2.58
CA LEU A 204 -23.79 0.36 1.66
C LEU A 204 -22.94 0.83 0.47
N VAL A 205 -23.19 2.04 -0.03
CA VAL A 205 -22.39 2.62 -1.13
C VAL A 205 -21.00 2.98 -0.62
N ASP A 206 -20.91 3.56 0.58
CA ASP A 206 -19.65 3.93 1.21
C ASP A 206 -18.82 2.69 1.55
N GLU A 207 -19.45 1.61 2.02
CA GLU A 207 -18.80 0.32 2.24
C GLU A 207 -18.27 -0.30 0.93
N GLN A 208 -19.06 -0.24 -0.16
CA GLN A 208 -18.64 -0.70 -1.48
C GLN A 208 -17.46 0.12 -2.01
N LEU A 209 -17.49 1.44 -1.83
CA LEU A 209 -16.42 2.33 -2.23
C LEU A 209 -15.15 2.07 -1.42
N ALA A 210 -15.26 1.93 -0.09
CA ALA A 210 -14.14 1.61 0.78
C ALA A 210 -13.48 0.26 0.41
N ARG A 211 -14.31 -0.73 0.08
CA ARG A 211 -13.82 -2.02 -0.42
C ARG A 211 -13.12 -1.88 -1.77
N ALA A 212 -13.65 -1.08 -2.69
CA ALA A 212 -13.03 -0.83 -3.99
C ALA A 212 -11.71 -0.07 -3.84
N MET A 213 -11.62 0.91 -2.93
CA MET A 213 -10.39 1.61 -2.59
C MET A 213 -9.32 0.65 -2.08
N ASN A 214 -9.68 -0.27 -1.19
CA ASN A 214 -8.75 -1.31 -0.71
C ASN A 214 -8.26 -2.19 -1.88
N LEU A 215 -9.16 -2.61 -2.78
CA LEU A 215 -8.78 -3.38 -3.97
C LEU A 215 -7.83 -2.62 -4.89
N VAL A 216 -7.99 -1.31 -5.09
CA VAL A 216 -7.06 -0.49 -5.87
C VAL A 216 -5.68 -0.46 -5.23
N LEU A 217 -5.59 -0.35 -3.90
CA LEU A 217 -4.30 -0.41 -3.20
C LEU A 217 -3.66 -1.80 -3.36
N LEU A 218 -4.43 -2.88 -3.25
CA LEU A 218 -3.95 -4.23 -3.50
C LEU A 218 -3.51 -4.46 -4.96
N ALA A 219 -4.10 -3.74 -5.92
CA ALA A 219 -3.72 -3.81 -7.34
C ALA A 219 -2.28 -3.32 -7.59
N ARG A 220 -1.69 -2.58 -6.65
CA ARG A 220 -0.29 -2.14 -6.71
C ARG A 220 0.69 -3.27 -6.43
N ASP A 221 0.28 -4.23 -5.60
CA ASP A 221 1.17 -5.26 -5.07
C ASP A 221 0.90 -6.63 -5.71
N ARG A 222 -0.30 -6.84 -6.26
CA ARG A 222 -0.67 -8.10 -6.90
C ARG A 222 -1.64 -7.94 -8.07
N VAL A 223 -1.72 -8.99 -8.88
CA VAL A 223 -2.76 -9.14 -9.89
C VAL A 223 -4.12 -9.37 -9.20
N LEU A 224 -5.12 -8.58 -9.58
CA LEU A 224 -6.50 -8.74 -9.13
C LEU A 224 -7.21 -9.84 -9.93
N THR A 225 -8.04 -10.61 -9.23
CA THR A 225 -8.89 -11.63 -9.84
C THR A 225 -9.98 -10.99 -10.68
N LEU A 226 -10.48 -11.67 -11.72
CA LEU A 226 -11.54 -11.14 -12.60
C LEU A 226 -12.80 -10.67 -11.85
N ALA A 227 -13.13 -11.31 -10.72
CA ALA A 227 -14.25 -10.90 -9.88
C ALA A 227 -13.98 -9.54 -9.20
N GLU A 228 -12.77 -9.35 -8.67
CA GLU A 228 -12.33 -8.06 -8.10
C GLU A 228 -12.29 -6.97 -9.16
N GLN A 229 -11.77 -7.27 -10.36
CA GLN A 229 -11.74 -6.31 -11.47
C GLN A 229 -13.16 -5.87 -11.85
N LYS A 230 -14.08 -6.82 -12.06
CA LYS A 230 -15.48 -6.54 -12.43
C LYS A 230 -16.22 -5.73 -11.36
N PHE A 231 -15.95 -6.00 -10.08
CA PHE A 231 -16.53 -5.25 -8.98
C PHE A 231 -16.03 -3.81 -8.94
N MET A 232 -14.74 -3.60 -9.20
CA MET A 232 -14.08 -2.31 -9.04
C MET A 232 -14.30 -1.34 -10.20
N VAL A 233 -14.37 -1.83 -11.44
CA VAL A 233 -14.53 -1.00 -12.66
C VAL A 233 -15.63 0.07 -12.56
N PRO A 234 -16.88 -0.23 -12.15
CA PRO A 234 -17.93 0.79 -12.06
C PRO A 234 -17.68 1.87 -10.99
N LEU A 235 -16.79 1.61 -10.04
CA LEU A 235 -16.47 2.50 -8.92
C LEU A 235 -15.23 3.37 -9.20
N LEU A 236 -14.46 3.10 -10.27
CA LEU A 236 -13.23 3.83 -10.61
C LEU A 236 -13.40 5.36 -10.70
N PRO A 237 -14.47 5.91 -11.29
CA PRO A 237 -14.67 7.37 -11.32
C PRO A 237 -14.74 7.99 -9.92
N HIS A 238 -15.41 7.30 -8.99
CA HIS A 238 -15.52 7.75 -7.60
C HIS A 238 -14.18 7.64 -6.88
N ILE A 239 -13.44 6.56 -7.11
CA ILE A 239 -12.10 6.36 -6.52
C ILE A 239 -11.14 7.43 -7.01
N ALA A 240 -11.15 7.77 -8.31
CA ALA A 240 -10.32 8.83 -8.87
C ALA A 240 -10.54 10.19 -8.17
N ALA A 241 -11.79 10.48 -7.76
CA ALA A 241 -12.12 11.70 -7.02
C ALA A 241 -11.58 11.75 -5.58
N THR A 242 -11.24 10.60 -4.97
CA THR A 242 -10.78 10.54 -3.57
C THR A 242 -9.33 10.98 -3.36
N SER A 243 -8.56 11.22 -4.42
CA SER A 243 -7.12 11.57 -4.36
C SER A 243 -6.22 10.55 -3.60
N MET A 244 -6.72 9.34 -3.34
CA MET A 244 -5.98 8.29 -2.62
C MET A 244 -4.78 7.77 -3.43
N LEU A 245 -4.87 7.81 -4.76
CA LEU A 245 -3.83 7.33 -5.66
C LEU A 245 -2.80 8.42 -5.91
N THR A 246 -1.53 8.01 -5.88
CA THR A 246 -0.41 8.86 -6.26
C THR A 246 0.18 8.42 -7.61
N SER A 247 0.94 9.29 -8.25
CA SER A 247 1.64 8.98 -9.50
C SER A 247 2.60 7.79 -9.39
N LEU A 248 3.12 7.54 -8.18
CA LEU A 248 4.01 6.41 -7.88
C LEU A 248 3.30 5.05 -7.97
N ASP A 249 1.98 5.04 -7.95
CA ASP A 249 1.18 3.81 -7.93
C ASP A 249 0.92 3.30 -9.35
N ILE A 250 0.97 4.20 -10.33
CA ILE A 250 0.63 3.93 -11.73
C ILE A 250 1.52 2.86 -12.36
N PRO A 251 2.87 2.88 -12.23
CA PRO A 251 3.71 1.88 -12.88
C PRO A 251 3.37 0.45 -12.47
N SER A 252 3.20 0.21 -11.17
CA SER A 252 2.84 -1.12 -10.67
C SER A 252 1.45 -1.55 -11.13
N ILE A 253 0.48 -0.66 -11.12
CA ILE A 253 -0.89 -0.95 -11.58
C ILE A 253 -0.91 -1.28 -13.09
N VAL A 254 -0.16 -0.54 -13.91
CA VAL A 254 -0.05 -0.79 -15.36
C VAL A 254 0.58 -2.16 -15.64
N VAL A 255 1.65 -2.51 -14.92
CA VAL A 255 2.36 -3.77 -15.12
C VAL A 255 1.54 -4.97 -14.64
N LEU A 256 0.91 -4.88 -13.48
CA LEU A 256 0.20 -6.01 -12.84
C LEU A 256 -1.26 -6.14 -13.31
N ASN A 257 -1.92 -5.02 -13.59
CA ASN A 257 -3.37 -4.95 -13.83
C ASN A 257 -3.72 -4.03 -15.02
N PRO A 258 -3.20 -4.30 -16.24
CA PRO A 258 -3.39 -3.40 -17.40
C PRO A 258 -4.86 -3.21 -17.80
N THR A 259 -5.72 -4.20 -17.54
CA THR A 259 -7.16 -4.14 -17.81
C THR A 259 -7.88 -3.06 -17.00
N ILE A 260 -7.42 -2.80 -15.78
CA ILE A 260 -7.95 -1.77 -14.88
C ILE A 260 -7.21 -0.46 -15.06
N ALA A 261 -5.91 -0.51 -15.34
CA ALA A 261 -5.07 0.66 -15.47
C ALA A 261 -5.66 1.68 -16.46
N HIS A 262 -6.16 1.20 -17.61
CA HIS A 262 -6.78 2.06 -18.60
C HIS A 262 -8.00 2.85 -18.06
N PRO A 263 -9.11 2.22 -17.64
CA PRO A 263 -10.28 2.98 -17.14
C PRO A 263 -9.96 3.82 -15.90
N LEU A 264 -8.99 3.41 -15.07
CA LEU A 264 -8.53 4.22 -13.94
C LEU A 264 -7.81 5.50 -14.40
N LEU A 265 -6.88 5.38 -15.35
CA LEU A 265 -6.14 6.52 -15.90
C LEU A 265 -7.07 7.47 -16.65
N VAL A 266 -8.05 6.95 -17.39
CA VAL A 266 -9.10 7.78 -17.99
C VAL A 266 -9.83 8.58 -16.91
N ALA A 267 -10.28 7.94 -15.83
CA ALA A 267 -10.98 8.62 -14.74
C ALA A 267 -10.12 9.68 -14.02
N LEU A 268 -8.81 9.44 -13.87
CA LEU A 268 -7.86 10.38 -13.26
C LEU A 268 -7.54 11.58 -14.16
N LEU A 269 -7.47 11.37 -15.48
CA LEU A 269 -7.10 12.39 -16.45
C LEU A 269 -8.31 13.20 -16.96
N LEU A 270 -9.52 12.64 -16.82
CA LEU A 270 -10.74 13.27 -17.32
C LEU A 270 -10.96 14.71 -16.79
N PRO A 271 -10.77 15.00 -15.48
CA PRO A 271 -10.96 16.36 -14.98
C PRO A 271 -10.01 17.38 -15.61
N ALA A 272 -8.82 16.96 -16.03
CA ALA A 272 -7.84 17.83 -16.68
C ALA A 272 -8.09 18.02 -18.18
N ALA A 273 -8.89 17.15 -18.79
CA ALA A 273 -9.25 17.24 -20.20
C ALA A 273 -10.39 18.25 -20.47
N ASP A 274 -11.05 18.76 -19.41
CA ASP A 274 -12.09 19.78 -19.53
C ASP A 274 -11.50 21.20 -19.51
N PRO A 275 -11.59 21.97 -20.62
CA PRO A 275 -11.07 23.33 -20.69
C PRO A 275 -11.77 24.32 -19.75
N ALA A 276 -12.91 23.97 -19.15
CA ALA A 276 -13.65 24.84 -18.23
C ALA A 276 -13.06 24.91 -16.81
N THR A 277 -12.18 23.98 -16.42
CA THR A 277 -11.62 23.91 -15.06
C THR A 277 -10.08 23.90 -15.08
N PRO A 278 -9.41 25.04 -15.25
CA PRO A 278 -7.94 25.07 -15.39
C PRO A 278 -7.19 24.60 -14.12
N SER A 279 -7.80 24.65 -12.94
CA SER A 279 -7.17 24.22 -11.69
C SER A 279 -7.04 22.70 -11.52
N SER A 280 -7.79 21.90 -12.30
CA SER A 280 -7.67 20.44 -12.28
C SER A 280 -6.56 19.91 -13.20
N ALA A 281 -6.06 20.74 -14.12
CA ALA A 281 -4.96 20.37 -15.02
C ALA A 281 -3.67 20.06 -14.25
N ASP A 282 -3.35 20.85 -13.23
CA ASP A 282 -2.15 20.66 -12.39
C ASP A 282 -2.19 19.33 -11.61
N ALA A 283 -3.38 18.85 -11.26
CA ALA A 283 -3.55 17.58 -10.55
C ALA A 283 -3.28 16.35 -11.44
N ALA A 284 -3.43 16.49 -12.76
CA ALA A 284 -3.17 15.41 -13.72
C ALA A 284 -1.70 15.30 -14.13
N LEU A 285 -0.92 16.39 -14.05
CA LEU A 285 0.49 16.43 -14.46
C LEU A 285 1.34 15.29 -13.85
N PRO A 286 1.26 14.98 -12.55
CA PRO A 286 2.05 13.88 -11.98
C PRO A 286 1.73 12.51 -12.60
N PHE A 287 0.46 12.29 -12.99
CA PHE A 287 0.05 11.06 -13.64
C PHE A 287 0.49 11.00 -15.09
N LEU A 288 0.45 12.12 -15.82
CA LEU A 288 1.00 12.23 -17.17
C LEU A 288 2.52 11.97 -17.16
N ASP A 289 3.24 12.56 -16.21
CA ASP A 289 4.68 12.32 -16.04
C ASP A 289 4.96 10.84 -15.72
N ALA A 290 4.16 10.21 -14.85
CA ALA A 290 4.30 8.78 -14.56
C ALA A 290 4.13 7.91 -15.82
N LEU A 291 3.23 8.26 -16.74
CA LEU A 291 3.08 7.55 -18.02
C LEU A 291 4.35 7.63 -18.87
N THR A 292 5.05 8.75 -18.85
CA THR A 292 6.30 8.91 -19.62
C THR A 292 7.46 8.07 -19.06
N MET A 293 7.38 7.63 -17.81
CA MET A 293 8.44 6.87 -17.12
C MET A 293 8.19 5.37 -17.10
N LEU A 294 7.13 4.89 -17.77
CA LEU A 294 6.81 3.47 -17.81
C LEU A 294 7.83 2.70 -18.66
N PRO A 295 8.23 1.48 -18.24
CA PRO A 295 9.16 0.67 -19.00
C PRO A 295 8.54 0.19 -20.33
N PRO A 296 9.35 -0.03 -21.38
CA PRO A 296 8.89 -0.52 -22.68
C PRO A 296 8.51 -2.00 -22.60
N ALA A 297 7.33 -2.27 -22.08
CA ALA A 297 6.76 -3.60 -21.92
C ALA A 297 5.37 -3.68 -22.58
N LEU A 298 4.96 -4.87 -22.99
CA LEU A 298 3.67 -5.10 -23.64
C LEU A 298 2.46 -4.51 -22.87
N PRO A 299 2.33 -4.67 -21.53
CA PRO A 299 1.23 -4.05 -20.78
C PRO A 299 1.23 -2.52 -20.87
N THR A 300 2.42 -1.91 -20.84
CA THR A 300 2.60 -0.46 -21.00
C THR A 300 2.09 0.00 -22.36
N PHE A 301 2.55 -0.65 -23.44
CA PHE A 301 2.15 -0.30 -24.80
C PHE A 301 0.65 -0.51 -25.05
N ASP A 302 0.05 -1.55 -24.46
CA ASP A 302 -1.40 -1.77 -24.53
C ASP A 302 -2.18 -0.66 -23.83
N VAL A 303 -1.79 -0.26 -22.60
CA VAL A 303 -2.46 0.82 -21.87
C VAL A 303 -2.30 2.17 -22.59
N VAL A 304 -1.07 2.56 -22.94
CA VAL A 304 -0.80 3.83 -23.64
C VAL A 304 -1.48 3.84 -25.02
N GLY A 305 -1.44 2.72 -25.74
CA GLY A 305 -2.11 2.58 -27.04
C GLY A 305 -3.63 2.71 -26.94
N ARG A 306 -4.26 2.17 -25.89
CA ARG A 306 -5.69 2.35 -25.64
C ARG A 306 -6.04 3.80 -25.28
N LEU A 307 -5.22 4.46 -24.45
CA LEU A 307 -5.39 5.87 -24.12
C LEU A 307 -5.31 6.76 -25.37
N LEU A 308 -4.36 6.49 -26.27
CA LEU A 308 -4.15 7.29 -27.49
C LEU A 308 -5.23 7.13 -28.55
N ARG A 309 -5.88 5.97 -28.62
CA ARG A 309 -7.00 5.74 -29.53
C ARG A 309 -8.22 6.57 -29.14
N GLY A 310 -8.38 6.84 -27.84
CA GLY A 310 -9.69 7.12 -27.25
C GLY A 310 -10.55 5.86 -27.36
N GLY A 311 -11.33 5.52 -26.35
CA GLY A 311 -12.34 4.48 -26.56
C GLY A 311 -13.36 4.95 -27.60
N SER A 312 -14.20 4.04 -28.08
CA SER A 312 -15.39 4.40 -28.87
C SER A 312 -16.46 5.12 -28.03
N GLY A 313 -16.08 5.66 -26.88
CA GLY A 313 -16.95 6.22 -25.87
C GLY A 313 -17.23 7.71 -26.08
N PRO A 314 -17.78 8.37 -25.04
CA PRO A 314 -18.22 9.76 -25.09
C PRO A 314 -17.05 10.73 -25.40
N ARG A 315 -17.40 11.96 -25.82
CA ARG A 315 -16.48 13.08 -26.15
C ARG A 315 -15.31 13.26 -25.15
N GLU A 316 -15.56 12.91 -23.91
CA GLU A 316 -14.64 12.84 -22.77
C GLU A 316 -13.38 11.98 -23.03
N GLU A 317 -13.51 10.78 -23.60
CA GLU A 317 -12.36 9.90 -23.86
C GLU A 317 -11.47 10.44 -24.99
N GLN A 318 -12.05 11.15 -25.96
CA GLN A 318 -11.30 11.80 -27.04
C GLN A 318 -10.46 12.96 -26.52
N ALA A 319 -10.96 13.69 -25.51
CA ALA A 319 -10.22 14.77 -24.88
C ALA A 319 -8.99 14.24 -24.13
N VAL A 320 -9.14 13.12 -23.39
CA VAL A 320 -8.01 12.43 -22.77
C VAL A 320 -7.02 11.91 -23.82
N ALA A 321 -7.50 11.35 -24.93
CA ALA A 321 -6.62 10.88 -26.01
C ALA A 321 -5.81 12.03 -26.64
N ALA A 322 -6.42 13.20 -26.84
CA ALA A 322 -5.74 14.39 -27.33
C ALA A 322 -4.68 14.87 -26.33
N LEU A 323 -5.03 14.92 -25.04
CA LEU A 323 -4.12 15.29 -23.95
C LEU A 323 -2.89 14.36 -23.88
N VAL A 324 -3.11 13.05 -23.93
CA VAL A 324 -2.04 12.03 -23.91
C VAL A 324 -1.19 12.12 -25.18
N ARG A 325 -1.79 12.37 -26.34
CA ARG A 325 -1.04 12.54 -27.60
C ARG A 325 -0.11 13.76 -27.55
N GLU A 326 -0.62 14.89 -27.06
CA GLU A 326 0.13 16.15 -27.01
C GLU A 326 1.22 16.14 -25.93
N GLN A 327 0.93 15.61 -24.73
CA GLN A 327 1.82 15.76 -23.58
C GLN A 327 2.67 14.52 -23.27
N VAL A 328 2.20 13.32 -23.61
CA VAL A 328 2.83 12.06 -23.18
C VAL A 328 3.56 11.35 -24.32
N LEU A 329 2.97 11.24 -25.52
CA LEU A 329 3.47 10.34 -26.56
C LEU A 329 4.96 10.55 -26.90
N GLY A 330 5.37 11.78 -27.22
CA GLY A 330 6.77 12.07 -27.58
C GLY A 330 7.74 11.76 -26.43
N ARG A 331 7.42 12.21 -25.22
CA ARG A 331 8.25 11.95 -24.02
C ARG A 331 8.31 10.47 -23.68
N PHE A 332 7.20 9.75 -23.83
CA PHE A 332 7.12 8.31 -23.60
C PHE A 332 8.00 7.54 -24.59
N VAL A 333 7.95 7.88 -25.89
CA VAL A 333 8.82 7.26 -26.90
C VAL A 333 10.29 7.54 -26.57
N HIS A 334 10.64 8.78 -26.25
CA HIS A 334 11.99 9.15 -25.84
C HIS A 334 12.48 8.36 -24.62
N SER A 335 11.66 8.26 -23.56
CA SER A 335 11.98 7.47 -22.38
C SER A 335 12.15 5.99 -22.70
N CYS A 336 11.35 5.42 -23.61
CA CYS A 336 11.51 4.04 -24.06
C CYS A 336 12.86 3.85 -24.77
N VAL A 337 13.25 4.77 -25.66
CA VAL A 337 14.55 4.75 -26.34
C VAL A 337 15.68 4.80 -25.31
N SER A 338 15.65 5.77 -24.39
CA SER A 338 16.67 5.93 -23.36
C SER A 338 16.78 4.69 -22.45
N TRP A 339 15.65 4.09 -22.07
CA TRP A 339 15.64 2.85 -21.30
C TRP A 339 16.30 1.69 -22.05
N ILE A 340 16.01 1.54 -23.36
CA ILE A 340 16.59 0.48 -24.19
C ILE A 340 18.11 0.67 -24.34
N GLU A 341 18.57 1.90 -24.58
CA GLU A 341 19.99 2.21 -24.67
C GLU A 341 20.73 1.87 -23.37
N HIS A 342 20.13 2.21 -22.22
CA HIS A 342 20.68 1.85 -20.91
C HIS A 342 20.71 0.33 -20.71
N ALA A 343 19.62 -0.36 -21.06
CA ALA A 343 19.54 -1.81 -20.96
C ALA A 343 20.59 -2.52 -21.84
N GLU A 344 20.83 -2.04 -23.08
CA GLU A 344 21.90 -2.55 -23.96
C GLU A 344 23.30 -2.25 -23.40
N ALA A 345 23.50 -1.09 -22.78
CA ALA A 345 24.77 -0.74 -22.15
C ALA A 345 25.09 -1.66 -20.95
N GLU A 346 24.09 -1.97 -20.11
CA GLU A 346 24.23 -2.91 -19.00
C GLU A 346 24.50 -4.35 -19.48
N GLU A 347 23.85 -4.78 -20.57
CA GLU A 347 24.10 -6.08 -21.21
C GLU A 347 25.53 -6.16 -21.76
N ARG A 348 25.98 -5.12 -22.47
CA ARG A 348 27.35 -5.03 -23.02
C ARG A 348 28.42 -5.01 -21.92
N ALA A 349 28.10 -4.43 -20.77
CA ALA A 349 28.95 -4.44 -19.58
C ALA A 349 28.93 -5.78 -18.82
N GLY A 350 28.05 -6.72 -19.20
CA GLY A 350 27.89 -8.02 -18.54
C GLY A 350 27.24 -7.94 -17.17
N LEU A 351 26.57 -6.83 -16.83
CA LEU A 351 25.85 -6.66 -15.56
C LEU A 351 24.55 -7.47 -15.54
N VAL A 352 23.95 -7.68 -16.71
CA VAL A 352 22.70 -8.41 -16.92
C VAL A 352 22.85 -9.32 -18.13
N SER A 353 22.31 -10.54 -18.04
CA SER A 353 22.38 -11.57 -19.09
C SER A 353 20.98 -11.95 -19.62
N ASP A 354 20.11 -10.96 -19.80
CA ASP A 354 18.72 -11.15 -20.24
C ASP A 354 18.39 -10.33 -21.49
N ASP A 355 17.44 -10.80 -22.29
CA ASP A 355 17.06 -10.28 -23.61
C ASP A 355 16.13 -9.05 -23.55
N ARG A 356 16.09 -8.36 -22.41
CA ARG A 356 15.13 -7.26 -22.15
C ARG A 356 15.30 -6.09 -23.13
N ALA A 357 16.53 -5.80 -23.56
CA ALA A 357 16.79 -4.75 -24.54
C ALA A 357 16.26 -5.13 -25.93
N ALA A 358 16.59 -6.32 -26.41
CA ALA A 358 16.09 -6.87 -27.67
C ALA A 358 14.56 -6.96 -27.69
N LYS A 359 13.94 -7.36 -26.58
CA LYS A 359 12.48 -7.37 -26.43
C LYS A 359 11.89 -5.95 -26.48
N GLY A 360 12.50 -5.00 -25.76
CA GLY A 360 12.10 -3.60 -25.77
C GLY A 360 12.13 -2.99 -27.18
N VAL A 361 13.18 -3.26 -27.97
CA VAL A 361 13.27 -2.81 -29.38
C VAL A 361 12.10 -3.34 -30.20
N ARG A 362 11.85 -4.66 -30.16
CA ARG A 362 10.77 -5.28 -30.95
C ARG A 362 9.40 -4.73 -30.56
N ASP A 363 9.13 -4.65 -29.26
CA ASP A 363 7.84 -4.20 -28.75
C ASP A 363 7.62 -2.70 -29.05
N LEU A 364 8.65 -1.85 -28.92
CA LEU A 364 8.58 -0.43 -29.28
C LEU A 364 8.35 -0.22 -30.78
N CYS A 365 9.08 -0.94 -31.65
CA CYS A 365 8.88 -0.83 -33.10
C CYS A 365 7.46 -1.28 -33.51
N ARG A 366 6.94 -2.35 -32.92
CA ARG A 366 5.56 -2.82 -33.17
C ARG A 366 4.52 -1.83 -32.68
N PHE A 367 4.74 -1.25 -31.51
CA PHE A 367 3.87 -0.22 -30.95
C PHE A 367 3.83 1.00 -31.88
N TYR A 368 4.98 1.53 -32.29
CA TYR A 368 5.04 2.71 -33.15
C TYR A 368 4.49 2.45 -34.56
N ALA A 369 4.74 1.27 -35.14
CA ALA A 369 4.10 0.86 -36.39
C ALA A 369 2.56 0.82 -36.26
N SER A 370 2.05 0.40 -35.10
CA SER A 370 0.61 0.43 -34.82
C SER A 370 0.07 1.86 -34.72
N LEU A 371 0.86 2.82 -34.20
CA LEU A 371 0.46 4.23 -34.16
C LEU A 371 0.34 4.83 -35.57
N ILE A 372 1.29 4.50 -36.47
CA ILE A 372 1.22 4.90 -37.88
C ILE A 372 -0.02 4.30 -38.55
N ALA A 373 -0.27 3.00 -38.35
CA ALA A 373 -1.43 2.32 -38.93
C ALA A 373 -2.77 2.89 -38.46
N LEU A 374 -2.82 3.45 -37.25
CA LEU A 374 -3.99 4.11 -36.68
C LEU A 374 -4.11 5.59 -37.08
N GLY A 375 -3.15 6.13 -37.84
CA GLY A 375 -3.11 7.55 -38.21
C GLY A 375 -2.87 8.48 -37.01
N LEU A 376 -2.28 7.96 -35.93
CA LEU A 376 -1.97 8.73 -34.72
C LEU A 376 -0.64 9.48 -34.82
N VAL A 377 0.24 9.01 -35.70
CA VAL A 377 1.55 9.58 -36.00
C VAL A 377 1.65 9.68 -37.52
N ASP A 378 2.05 10.84 -38.02
CA ASP A 378 2.31 11.03 -39.44
C ASP A 378 3.76 10.63 -39.77
N PRO A 379 3.97 9.54 -40.55
CA PRO A 379 5.31 9.10 -40.92
C PRO A 379 6.04 10.08 -41.84
N SER A 380 5.34 11.00 -42.50
CA SER A 380 5.94 12.06 -43.33
C SER A 380 6.40 13.27 -42.52
N SER A 381 5.85 13.46 -41.31
CA SER A 381 6.23 14.55 -40.41
C SER A 381 7.60 14.30 -39.81
N GLU A 382 8.57 15.19 -40.10
CA GLU A 382 9.93 15.06 -39.58
C GLU A 382 9.97 15.20 -38.06
N ILE A 383 9.15 16.08 -37.50
CA ILE A 383 9.07 16.35 -36.06
C ILE A 383 8.61 15.11 -35.29
N GLU A 384 7.61 14.39 -35.80
CA GLU A 384 7.03 13.23 -35.12
C GLU A 384 7.85 11.95 -35.32
N SER A 385 8.54 11.82 -36.46
CA SER A 385 9.18 10.56 -36.89
C SER A 385 10.71 10.54 -36.85
N ALA A 386 11.40 11.67 -36.67
CA ALA A 386 12.87 11.73 -36.70
C ALA A 386 13.53 10.82 -35.66
N GLU A 387 13.07 10.85 -34.41
CA GLU A 387 13.64 10.03 -33.31
C GLU A 387 13.49 8.53 -33.62
N MET A 388 12.30 8.10 -34.00
CA MET A 388 12.05 6.70 -34.33
C MET A 388 12.73 6.24 -35.62
N MET A 389 12.94 7.14 -36.59
CA MET A 389 13.73 6.84 -37.78
C MET A 389 15.20 6.58 -37.43
N HIS A 390 15.79 7.43 -36.58
CA HIS A 390 17.16 7.26 -36.10
C HIS A 390 17.31 5.96 -35.28
N PHE A 391 16.41 5.77 -34.31
CA PHE A 391 16.37 4.57 -33.48
C PHE A 391 16.25 3.29 -34.34
N SER A 392 15.35 3.30 -35.33
CA SER A 392 15.11 2.14 -36.20
C SER A 392 16.32 1.79 -37.08
N LEU A 393 17.07 2.81 -37.50
CA LEU A 393 18.31 2.65 -38.27
C LEU A 393 19.44 2.07 -37.41
N GLN A 394 19.63 2.60 -36.19
CA GLN A 394 20.63 2.11 -35.24
C GLN A 394 20.39 0.64 -34.85
N HIS A 395 19.12 0.23 -34.78
CA HIS A 395 18.71 -1.11 -34.40
C HIS A 395 18.30 -1.99 -35.60
N ALA A 396 18.72 -1.66 -36.83
CA ALA A 396 18.33 -2.35 -38.07
C ALA A 396 18.67 -3.86 -38.14
N ARG A 397 19.48 -4.36 -37.19
CA ARG A 397 19.72 -5.81 -36.99
C ARG A 397 18.44 -6.58 -36.61
N TYR A 398 17.45 -5.90 -36.03
CA TYR A 398 16.15 -6.49 -35.69
C TYR A 398 15.17 -6.31 -36.86
N GLU A 399 14.41 -7.35 -37.15
CA GLU A 399 13.48 -7.39 -38.29
C GLU A 399 12.41 -6.29 -38.19
N GLU A 400 11.81 -6.12 -37.01
CA GLU A 400 10.79 -5.09 -36.76
C GLU A 400 11.32 -3.67 -36.94
N SER A 401 12.57 -3.45 -36.53
CA SER A 401 13.26 -2.16 -36.67
C SER A 401 13.54 -1.83 -38.13
N ASN A 402 14.04 -2.80 -38.89
CA ASN A 402 14.26 -2.64 -40.34
C ASN A 402 12.95 -2.41 -41.10
N ALA A 403 11.89 -3.13 -40.75
CA ALA A 403 10.56 -2.94 -41.32
C ALA A 403 10.02 -1.54 -41.04
N LEU A 404 10.12 -1.06 -39.80
CA LEU A 404 9.67 0.28 -39.41
C LEU A 404 10.48 1.37 -40.13
N TYR A 405 11.82 1.23 -40.21
CA TYR A 405 12.67 2.17 -40.94
C TYR A 405 12.26 2.31 -42.40
N ARG A 406 11.94 1.21 -43.09
CA ARG A 406 11.49 1.25 -44.48
C ARG A 406 10.18 2.01 -44.64
N VAL A 407 9.22 1.80 -43.75
CA VAL A 407 7.95 2.54 -43.76
C VAL A 407 8.21 4.05 -43.62
N LEU A 408 9.02 4.44 -42.62
CA LEU A 408 9.36 5.84 -42.37
C LEU A 408 10.15 6.48 -43.53
N ALA A 409 11.11 5.75 -44.11
CA ALA A 409 11.91 6.24 -45.23
C ALA A 409 11.07 6.39 -46.51
N MET A 410 10.15 5.45 -46.78
CA MET A 410 9.27 5.50 -47.95
C MET A 410 8.25 6.64 -47.87
N SER A 411 7.77 6.98 -46.67
CA SER A 411 6.81 8.08 -46.50
C SER A 411 7.40 9.49 -46.68
N ARG A 412 8.73 9.60 -46.79
CA ARG A 412 9.45 10.87 -47.00
C ARG A 412 9.95 11.07 -48.43
N MET A 413 9.86 10.03 -49.27
CA MET A 413 10.12 10.12 -50.72
C MET A 413 8.85 10.54 -51.45
#